data_AF-A0A7J3XKN0-F1
#
_entry.id   AF-A0A7J3XKN0-F1
#
_cell.length_a   1.000
_cell.length_b   1.000
_cell.length_c   1.000
_cell.angle_alpha   90.00
_cell.angle_beta   90.00
_cell.angle_gamma   90.00
#
_symmetry.space_group_name_H-M   'P 1'
#
loop_
_entity.id
_entity.type
_entity.pdbx_description
1 polymer ?
#
loop_
_entity_poly.entity_id
_entity_poly.type
_entity_poly.pdbx_seq_one_letter_code
_entity_poly.pdbx_strand_id
1 'polypeptide(L)'
;MVRKIELILPTEYEEAWERLKSLYGLGDGELLMKLIETELQTMKTREHIEAYEKVERAMREIEEVAGIDGLIEFANNVSLIAKKIREAIE
;
A
#
# COMPACT_ATOMS: atom_id res chain seq x y z
N MET A 1 17.03 17.42 -8.84
CA MET A 1 17.39 16.74 -7.58
C MET A 1 16.42 15.58 -7.39
N VAL A 2 16.88 14.34 -7.47
CA VAL A 2 16.04 13.17 -7.17
C VAL A 2 15.95 13.10 -5.65
N ARG A 3 14.76 13.33 -5.08
CA ARG A 3 14.52 13.07 -3.67
C ARG A 3 14.63 11.55 -3.49
N LYS A 4 15.62 11.09 -2.74
CA LYS A 4 15.73 9.68 -2.37
C LYS A 4 14.60 9.42 -1.37
N ILE A 5 13.62 8.61 -1.76
CA ILE A 5 12.58 8.16 -0.83
C ILE A 5 13.27 7.14 0.08
N GLU A 6 13.44 7.50 1.36
CA GLU A 6 13.85 6.53 2.38
C GLU A 6 12.61 5.81 2.85
N LEU A 7 12.50 4.54 2.47
CA LEU A 7 11.44 3.66 2.94
C LEU A 7 11.88 3.10 4.30
N ILE A 8 11.21 3.53 5.37
CA ILE A 8 11.37 2.94 6.70
C ILE A 8 10.21 1.97 6.88
N LEU A 9 10.50 0.67 6.80
CA LEU A 9 9.51 -0.36 7.06
C LEU A 9 9.58 -0.80 8.52
N PRO A 10 8.44 -1.05 9.17
CA PRO A 10 8.41 -1.79 10.42
C PRO A 10 9.05 -3.18 10.23
N THR A 11 9.76 -3.66 11.26
CA THR A 11 10.56 -4.90 11.20
C THR A 11 9.72 -6.12 10.82
N GLU A 12 8.46 -6.17 11.23
CA GLU A 12 7.52 -7.23 10.91
C GLU A 12 7.23 -7.36 9.39
N TYR A 13 7.50 -6.32 8.61
CA TYR A 13 7.30 -6.32 7.15
C TYR A 13 8.60 -6.54 6.36
N GLU A 14 9.77 -6.53 6.99
CA GLU A 14 11.06 -6.68 6.29
C GLU A 14 11.12 -7.97 5.48
N GLU A 15 10.73 -9.11 6.07
CA GLU A 15 10.78 -10.40 5.37
C GLU A 15 9.83 -10.43 4.16
N ALA A 16 8.63 -9.85 4.30
CA ALA A 16 7.68 -9.75 3.19
C ALA A 16 8.21 -8.85 2.07
N TRP A 17 8.89 -7.77 2.45
CA TRP A 17 9.50 -6.84 1.51
C TRP A 17 10.67 -7.46 0.75
N GLU A 18 11.56 -8.19 1.42
CA GLU A 18 12.64 -8.95 0.77
C GLU A 18 12.10 -9.99 -0.22
N ARG A 19 11.02 -10.68 0.13
CA ARG A 19 10.34 -11.60 -0.79
C ARG A 19 9.84 -10.89 -2.04
N LEU A 20 9.25 -9.69 -1.90
CA LEU A 20 8.82 -8.88 -3.04
C LEU A 20 10.00 -8.41 -3.89
N LYS A 21 11.09 -7.95 -3.28
CA LYS A 21 12.31 -7.57 -4.01
C LYS A 21 12.86 -8.72 -4.81
N SER A 22 12.92 -9.92 -4.23
CA SER A 22 13.36 -11.13 -4.93
C SER A 22 12.42 -11.51 -6.08
N LEU A 23 11.10 -11.42 -5.89
CA LEU A 23 10.11 -11.73 -6.93
C LEU A 23 10.22 -10.81 -8.15
N TYR A 24 10.42 -9.51 -7.91
CA TYR A 24 10.52 -8.50 -8.96
C TYR A 24 11.95 -8.31 -9.48
N GLY A 25 12.97 -8.78 -8.76
CA GLY A 25 14.38 -8.55 -9.08
C GLY A 25 14.80 -7.08 -8.94
N LEU A 26 14.17 -6.33 -8.02
CA LEU A 26 14.33 -4.88 -7.87
C LEU A 26 14.87 -4.50 -6.49
N GLY A 27 15.60 -3.38 -6.41
CA GLY A 27 15.98 -2.76 -5.14
C GLY A 27 14.82 -2.01 -4.47
N ASP A 28 14.99 -1.54 -3.24
CA ASP A 28 13.90 -0.93 -2.44
C ASP A 28 13.18 0.22 -3.16
N GLY A 29 13.95 1.20 -3.66
CA GLY A 29 13.37 2.36 -4.32
C GLY A 29 12.71 2.03 -5.67
N GLU A 30 13.29 1.09 -6.42
CA GLU A 30 12.75 0.66 -7.70
C GLU A 30 11.47 -0.14 -7.53
N LEU A 31 11.43 -1.05 -6.54
CA LEU A 31 10.24 -1.81 -6.19
C LEU A 31 9.12 -0.88 -5.76
N LEU A 32 9.40 0.08 -4.86
CA LEU A 32 8.40 1.05 -4.42
C LEU A 32 7.80 1.82 -5.59
N MET A 33 8.65 2.38 -6.47
CA MET A 33 8.18 3.10 -7.65
C MET A 33 7.38 2.19 -8.59
N LYS A 34 7.81 0.94 -8.77
CA LYS A 34 7.11 -0.03 -9.62
C LYS A 34 5.72 -0.36 -9.08
N LEU A 35 5.59 -0.53 -7.77
CA LEU A 35 4.31 -0.79 -7.11
C LEU A 35 3.38 0.42 -7.25
N ILE A 36 3.89 1.64 -7.01
CA ILE A 36 3.12 2.88 -7.20
C ILE A 36 2.67 3.04 -8.66
N GLU A 37 3.56 2.82 -9.63
CA GLU A 37 3.22 2.87 -11.06
C GLU A 37 2.14 1.86 -11.42
N THR A 38 2.23 0.64 -10.88
CA THR A 38 1.24 -0.41 -11.12
C THR A 38 -0.13 0.02 -10.60
N GLU A 39 -0.18 0.59 -9.39
CA GLU A 39 -1.41 1.08 -8.78
C GLU A 39 -2.01 2.27 -9.55
N LEU A 40 -1.18 3.19 -10.05
CA LEU A 40 -1.67 4.29 -10.90
C LEU A 40 -2.21 3.78 -12.25
N GLN A 41 -1.63 2.72 -12.81
CA GLN A 41 -2.11 2.13 -14.06
C GLN A 41 -3.45 1.41 -13.92
N THR A 42 -3.81 0.94 -12.72
CA THR A 42 -5.12 0.31 -12.45
C THR A 42 -6.22 1.37 -12.22
N MET A 43 -5.87 2.58 -11.81
CA MET A 43 -6.78 3.73 -11.68
C MET A 43 -7.12 4.36 -13.04
N LYS A 44 -7.94 3.65 -13.83
CA LYS A 44 -8.35 4.10 -15.18
C LYS A 44 -9.61 4.96 -15.21
N THR A 45 -10.39 4.97 -14.14
CA THR A 45 -11.68 5.67 -14.06
C THR A 45 -11.70 6.67 -12.92
N ARG A 46 -12.56 7.69 -13.04
CA ARG A 46 -12.79 8.67 -11.97
C ARG A 46 -13.25 8.01 -10.67
N GLU A 47 -14.07 6.96 -10.77
CA GLU A 47 -14.54 6.21 -9.59
C GLU A 47 -13.40 5.53 -8.83
N HIS A 48 -12.40 4.97 -9.54
CA HIS A 48 -11.22 4.39 -8.89
C HIS A 48 -10.39 5.45 -8.16
N ILE A 49 -10.20 6.61 -8.79
CA ILE A 49 -9.47 7.73 -8.19
C ILE A 49 -10.20 8.23 -6.94
N GLU A 50 -11.50 8.46 -7.02
CA GLU A 50 -12.31 8.91 -5.87
C GLU A 50 -12.34 7.87 -4.73
N ALA A 51 -12.32 6.58 -5.05
CA ALA A 51 -12.20 5.52 -4.04
C ALA A 51 -10.83 5.57 -3.35
N TYR A 52 -9.75 5.75 -4.11
CA TYR A 52 -8.40 5.87 -3.56
C TYR A 52 -8.27 7.09 -2.63
N GLU A 53 -8.74 8.27 -3.06
CA GLU A 53 -8.70 9.49 -2.25
C GLU A 53 -9.46 9.34 -0.91
N LYS A 54 -10.55 8.56 -0.88
CA LYS A 54 -11.28 8.25 0.36
C LYS A 54 -10.45 7.37 1.29
N VAL A 55 -9.77 6.36 0.76
CA VAL A 55 -8.89 5.49 1.56
C VAL A 55 -7.69 6.28 2.08
N GLU A 56 -7.06 7.09 1.24
CA GLU A 56 -5.94 7.95 1.64
C GLU A 56 -6.34 8.91 2.78
N ARG A 57 -7.50 9.55 2.66
CA ARG A 57 -8.03 10.43 3.71
C ARG A 57 -8.26 9.68 5.02
N ALA A 58 -8.87 8.50 4.94
CA ALA A 58 -9.09 7.65 6.11
C ALA A 58 -7.76 7.25 6.77
N MET A 59 -6.73 6.89 6.00
CA MET A 59 -5.41 6.59 6.54
C MET A 59 -4.83 7.78 7.31
N ARG A 60 -4.87 8.99 6.73
CA ARG A 60 -4.35 10.19 7.40
C ARG A 60 -5.09 10.49 8.72
N GLU A 61 -6.41 10.41 8.71
CA GLU A 61 -7.22 10.63 9.91
C GLU A 61 -6.94 9.57 11.00
N ILE A 62 -6.75 8.31 10.60
CA ILE A 62 -6.42 7.23 11.52
C ILE A 62 -5.01 7.42 12.10
N GLU A 63 -4.03 7.79 11.28
CA GLU A 63 -2.68 8.11 11.76
C GLU A 63 -2.71 9.25 12.79
N GLU A 64 -3.47 10.31 12.50
CA GLU A 64 -3.59 11.47 13.38
C GLU A 64 -4.22 11.12 14.73
N VAL A 65 -5.24 10.24 14.74
CA VAL A 65 -6.00 9.90 15.95
C VAL A 65 -5.41 8.71 16.72
N ALA A 66 -4.91 7.69 16.03
CA ALA A 66 -4.52 6.40 16.59
C ALA A 66 -3.06 6.01 16.31
N GLY A 67 -2.30 6.86 15.61
CA GLY A 67 -0.90 6.63 15.32
C GLY A 67 -0.63 5.44 14.40
N ILE A 68 0.62 4.97 14.41
CA ILE A 68 1.07 3.87 13.55
C ILE A 68 0.34 2.56 13.84
N ASP A 69 0.04 2.26 15.10
CA ASP A 69 -0.66 1.02 15.47
C ASP A 69 -2.07 0.97 14.85
N GLY A 70 -2.80 2.10 14.89
CA GLY A 70 -4.10 2.23 14.24
C GLY A 70 -4.02 2.11 12.72
N LEU A 71 -2.97 2.66 12.09
CA LEU A 71 -2.71 2.49 10.66
C LEU A 71 -2.48 1.03 10.29
N ILE A 72 -1.70 0.29 11.08
CA ILE A 72 -1.42 -1.13 10.87
C ILE A 72 -2.72 -1.94 10.95
N GLU A 73 -3.55 -1.70 11.97
CA GLU A 73 -4.84 -2.37 12.12
C GLU A 73 -5.78 -2.05 10.95
N PHE A 74 -5.86 -0.79 10.54
CA PHE A 74 -6.65 -0.37 9.38
C PHE A 74 -6.20 -1.06 8.09
N ALA A 75 -4.90 -1.06 7.81
CA ALA A 75 -4.33 -1.71 6.64
C ALA A 75 -4.63 -3.22 6.61
N ASN A 76 -4.52 -3.90 7.76
CA ASN A 76 -4.88 -5.31 7.90
C ASN A 76 -6.37 -5.56 7.60
N ASN A 77 -7.25 -4.71 8.13
CA ASN A 77 -8.70 -4.82 7.87
C ASN A 77 -9.04 -4.58 6.39
N VAL A 78 -8.44 -3.57 5.74
CA VAL A 78 -8.59 -3.33 4.29
C VAL A 78 -8.12 -4.54 3.49
N SER A 79 -6.97 -5.14 3.83
CA SER A 79 -6.46 -6.34 3.18
C SER A 79 -7.41 -7.53 3.31
N LEU A 80 -8.00 -7.73 4.50
CA LEU A 80 -8.99 -8.78 4.74
C LEU A 80 -10.27 -8.58 3.91
N ILE A 81 -10.77 -7.35 3.83
CA ILE A 81 -11.94 -7.02 3.01
C ILE A 81 -11.65 -7.29 1.54
N ALA A 82 -10.48 -6.86 1.03
CA ALA A 82 -10.09 -7.08 -0.36
C ALA A 82 -10.03 -8.57 -0.72
N LYS A 83 -9.49 -9.42 0.18
CA LYS A 83 -9.49 -10.88 0.00
C LYS A 83 -10.91 -11.44 -0.13
N LYS A 84 -11.81 -11.06 0.79
CA LYS A 84 -13.21 -11.52 0.79
C LYS A 84 -13.96 -11.10 -0.47
N ILE A 85 -13.72 -9.88 -0.97
CA ILE A 85 -14.32 -9.40 -2.21
C ILE A 85 -13.86 -10.27 -3.39
N ARG A 86 -12.57 -10.56 -3.49
CA ARG A 86 -12.03 -11.42 -4.55
C ARG A 86 -12.62 -12.82 -4.50
N GLU A 87 -12.66 -13.44 -3.32
CA GLU A 87 -13.27 -14.76 -3.10
C GLU A 87 -14.76 -14.81 -3.47
N ALA A 88 -15.48 -13.68 -3.40
CA ALA A 88 -16.89 -13.62 -3.78
C ALA A 88 -17.12 -13.42 -5.29
N ILE A 89 -16.08 -13.03 -6.04
CA ILE A 89 -16.12 -12.79 -7.48
C ILE A 89 -15.60 -13.98 -8.28
N GLU A 90 -14.70 -14.78 -7.68
CA GLU A 90 -14.20 -16.07 -8.20
C GLU A 90 -15.20 -17.22 -7.99
#